data_AF-A0A952IIC4-F1
#
_entry.id   AF-A0A952IIC4-F1
#
_cell.length_a   1.000
_cell.length_b   1.000
_cell.length_c   1.000
_cell.angle_alpha   90.00
_cell.angle_beta   90.00
_cell.angle_gamma   90.00
#
_symmetry.space_group_name_H-M   'P 1'
#
loop_
_entity.id
_entity.type
_entity.pdbx_description
1 polymer ?
#
loop_
_entity_poly.entity_id
_entity_poly.type
_entity_poly.pdbx_seq_one_letter_code
_entity_poly.pdbx_strand_id
1 'polypeptide(L)'
;MEASNLVFIVVAEVAALLTLLCLFLLFKNNALRKLVQRLKERIEQLLNDLRLARKQPASSVEPKMSYRQFLELQLEMTHAHHRSLRPEQDIVLDIDPGVPSSRRCAALRHAILSIEIEATAAKDENTPNWSQIDRKYEQLFNFQEEYAAQQPASSSAEVAEVERLTDELKAAKKRVDSLEKFRSLYLDLEARWQGCQNSAKNQYDELSGIIASIDNAEQSQSLRNALSDYHAIYAGASTLISEQVVSGRAGADIRSATDSLDEIRQLKVLASDQHRIISELQRQLVSSVSDAPDGAALEELTLQLDKQIRFVKEAETCIQLMENELNMAHEEIESLKLRQSAIPQLKSELKELRDSVENYETQIYTLRASNQRLNRDMKELKNQAPEPGSEPALESGPESGPESGESHKLKKKLLEMEAKYAALEEKFLDLKLGS
;
A
#
# COMPACT_ATOMS: atom_id res chain seq x y z
N MET A 1 16.66 33.28 -54.86
CA MET A 1 17.30 34.12 -53.83
C MET A 1 16.71 33.92 -52.44
N GLU A 2 15.45 33.48 -52.30
CA GLU A 2 14.80 33.30 -50.99
C GLU A 2 15.35 32.09 -50.18
N ALA A 3 15.77 31.01 -50.84
CA ALA A 3 16.36 29.84 -50.18
C ALA A 3 17.68 30.16 -49.46
N SER A 4 18.48 31.11 -49.97
CA SER A 4 19.74 31.51 -49.33
C SER A 4 19.48 32.27 -48.02
N ASN A 5 18.42 33.07 -47.94
CA ASN A 5 18.08 33.83 -46.73
C ASN A 5 17.61 32.92 -45.59
N LEU A 6 16.85 31.85 -45.89
CA LEU A 6 16.43 30.86 -44.90
C LEU A 6 17.63 30.12 -44.29
N VAL A 7 18.62 29.75 -45.10
CA VAL A 7 19.84 29.09 -44.59
C VAL A 7 20.63 30.01 -43.64
N PHE A 8 20.72 31.31 -43.95
CA PHE A 8 21.38 32.27 -43.05
C PHE A 8 20.65 32.41 -41.70
N ILE A 9 19.31 32.40 -41.69
CA ILE A 9 18.53 32.47 -40.45
C ILE A 9 18.76 31.23 -39.59
N VAL A 10 18.73 30.03 -40.18
CA VAL A 10 18.98 28.78 -39.45
C VAL A 10 20.41 28.72 -38.90
N VAL A 11 21.41 29.14 -39.69
CA VAL A 11 22.80 29.19 -39.23
C VAL A 11 22.98 30.20 -38.09
N ALA A 12 22.31 31.36 -38.17
CA ALA A 12 22.34 32.36 -37.11
C ALA A 12 21.69 31.86 -35.81
N GLU A 13 20.57 31.13 -35.91
CA GLU A 13 19.89 30.55 -34.76
C GLU A 13 20.73 29.45 -34.09
N VAL A 14 21.34 28.57 -34.88
CA VAL A 14 22.24 27.52 -34.36
C VAL A 14 23.48 28.13 -33.69
N ALA A 15 24.04 29.20 -34.26
CA ALA A 15 25.16 29.93 -33.65
C ALA A 15 24.75 30.60 -32.33
N ALA A 16 23.54 31.18 -32.26
CA ALA A 16 23.01 31.76 -31.03
C ALA A 16 22.82 30.68 -29.93
N LEU A 17 22.29 29.51 -30.28
CA LEU A 17 22.14 28.39 -29.33
C LEU A 17 23.50 27.87 -28.84
N LEU A 18 24.48 27.72 -29.72
CA LEU A 18 25.84 27.30 -29.35
C LEU A 18 26.54 28.30 -28.43
N THR A 19 26.40 29.60 -28.69
CA THR A 19 26.99 30.63 -27.82
C THR A 19 26.33 30.65 -26.43
N LEU A 20 25.02 30.45 -26.35
CA LEU A 20 24.28 30.35 -25.09
C LEU A 20 24.71 29.10 -24.30
N LEU A 21 24.88 27.96 -24.98
CA LEU A 21 25.40 26.73 -24.38
C LEU A 21 26.83 26.92 -23.84
N CYS A 22 27.72 27.57 -24.60
CA CYS A 22 29.08 27.89 -24.17
C CYS A 22 29.07 28.80 -22.92
N LEU A 23 28.22 29.83 -22.87
CA LEU A 23 28.08 30.70 -21.70
C LEU A 23 27.58 29.92 -20.48
N PHE A 24 26.61 29.01 -20.66
CA PHE A 24 26.11 28.16 -19.60
C PHE A 24 27.21 27.23 -19.04
N LEU A 25 28.00 26.60 -19.92
CA LEU A 25 29.11 25.75 -19.52
C LEU A 25 30.20 26.53 -18.78
N LEU A 26 30.51 27.76 -19.19
CA LEU A 26 31.43 28.65 -18.47
C LEU A 26 30.91 29.00 -17.07
N PHE A 27 29.61 29.29 -16.93
CA PHE A 27 29.01 29.56 -15.62
C PHE A 27 29.09 28.35 -14.70
N LYS A 28 28.77 27.15 -15.20
CA LYS A 28 28.88 25.90 -14.44
C LYS A 28 30.32 25.58 -14.06
N ASN A 29 31.29 25.81 -14.95
CA ASN A 29 32.71 25.62 -14.66
C ASN A 29 33.18 26.56 -13.54
N ASN A 30 32.74 27.83 -13.55
CA ASN A 30 33.04 28.78 -12.49
C ASN A 30 32.41 28.38 -11.14
N ALA A 31 31.19 27.83 -11.15
CA ALA A 31 30.55 27.31 -9.94
C ALA A 31 31.30 26.10 -9.38
N LEU A 32 31.74 25.17 -10.24
CA LEU A 32 32.53 24.00 -9.85
C LEU A 32 33.89 24.42 -9.26
N ARG A 33 34.58 25.39 -9.87
CA ARG A 33 35.84 25.94 -9.33
C ARG A 33 35.65 26.50 -7.92
N LYS A 34 34.57 27.24 -7.66
CA LYS A 34 34.25 27.74 -6.31
C LYS A 34 34.00 26.60 -5.31
N LEU A 35 33.33 25.53 -5.73
CA LEU A 35 33.05 24.38 -4.88
C LEU A 35 34.34 23.62 -4.53
N VAL A 36 35.21 23.40 -5.53
CA VAL A 36 36.54 22.80 -5.32
C VAL A 36 37.39 23.66 -4.38
N GLN A 37 37.33 24.98 -4.49
CA GLN A 37 38.05 25.88 -3.59
C GLN A 37 37.56 25.75 -2.14
N ARG A 38 36.24 25.72 -1.91
CA ARG A 38 35.67 25.48 -0.58
C ARG A 38 36.04 24.12 0.01
N LEU A 39 36.11 23.08 -0.82
CA LEU A 39 36.54 21.75 -0.39
C LEU A 39 38.03 21.74 -0.02
N LYS A 40 38.88 22.42 -0.81
CA LYS A 40 40.30 22.59 -0.46
C LYS A 40 40.48 23.35 0.85
N GLU A 41 39.75 24.44 1.06
CA GLU A 41 39.76 25.20 2.32
C GLU A 41 39.34 24.34 3.52
N ARG A 42 38.30 23.49 3.39
CA ARG A 42 37.91 22.57 4.47
C ARG A 42 38.96 21.51 4.76
N ILE A 43 39.60 20.97 3.73
CA ILE A 43 40.68 19.99 3.92
C ILE A 43 41.88 20.64 4.61
N GLU A 44 42.22 21.87 4.23
CA GLU A 44 43.31 22.63 4.87
C GLU A 44 42.98 22.98 6.33
N GLN A 45 41.73 23.33 6.63
CA GLN A 45 41.24 23.52 8.00
C GLN A 45 41.39 22.23 8.82
N LEU A 46 40.89 21.09 8.32
CA LEU A 46 41.02 19.79 9.01
C LEU A 46 42.49 19.38 9.21
N LEU A 47 43.36 19.67 8.25
CA LEU A 47 44.78 19.35 8.34
C LEU A 47 45.48 20.25 9.36
N ASN A 48 45.10 21.54 9.43
CA ASN A 48 45.56 22.46 10.46
C ASN A 48 45.05 22.06 11.85
N ASP A 49 43.79 21.64 11.98
CA ASP A 49 43.21 21.13 13.22
C ASP A 49 43.93 19.87 13.71
N LEU A 50 44.23 18.92 12.81
CA LEU A 50 45.03 17.74 13.13
C LEU A 50 46.48 18.10 13.50
N ARG A 51 47.06 19.12 12.86
CA ARG A 51 48.41 19.58 13.18
C ARG A 51 48.46 20.31 14.52
N LEU A 52 47.41 21.04 14.88
CA LEU A 52 47.24 21.66 16.20
C LEU A 52 47.02 20.60 17.28
N ALA A 53 46.15 19.61 17.02
CA ALA A 53 45.96 18.45 17.91
C ALA A 53 47.26 17.66 18.11
N ARG A 54 48.10 17.53 17.08
CA ARG A 54 49.41 16.86 17.15
C ARG A 54 50.51 17.69 17.82
N LYS A 55 50.39 19.02 17.82
CA LYS A 55 51.36 19.95 18.43
C LYS A 55 51.03 20.28 19.89
N GLN A 56 49.86 19.93 20.38
CA GLN A 56 49.63 19.89 21.81
C GLN A 56 50.56 18.82 22.41
N PRO A 57 51.50 19.18 23.30
CA PRO A 57 52.26 18.17 24.02
C PRO A 57 51.24 17.31 24.78
N ALA A 58 51.45 16.00 24.79
CA ALA A 58 50.69 15.04 25.59
C ALA A 58 50.85 15.36 27.08
N SER A 59 50.14 16.38 27.56
CA SER A 59 50.00 16.75 28.95
C SER A 59 48.62 16.33 29.45
N SER A 60 48.39 15.03 29.38
CA SER A 60 47.57 14.33 30.34
C SER A 60 48.12 12.91 30.40
N VAL A 61 48.92 12.65 31.44
CA VAL A 61 48.88 11.32 32.03
C VAL A 61 47.45 11.21 32.55
N GLU A 62 46.52 10.82 31.66
CA GLU A 62 45.26 10.27 32.10
C GLU A 62 45.65 9.12 33.05
N PRO A 63 45.06 9.05 34.26
CA PRO A 63 45.24 7.87 35.07
C PRO A 63 44.91 6.69 34.15
N LYS A 64 45.83 5.73 34.01
CA LYS A 64 45.57 4.51 33.25
C LYS A 64 44.40 3.82 33.95
N MET A 65 43.19 4.19 33.55
CA MET A 65 41.95 3.71 34.10
C MET A 65 42.00 2.21 33.88
N SER A 66 41.90 1.45 34.97
CA SER A 66 41.90 0.00 34.87
C SER A 66 40.79 -0.40 33.89
N TYR A 67 40.99 -1.44 33.08
CA TYR A 67 39.96 -1.90 32.14
C TYR A 67 38.62 -2.13 32.84
N ARG A 68 38.66 -2.63 34.09
CA ARG A 68 37.49 -2.72 34.96
C ARG A 68 36.82 -1.37 35.25
N GLN A 69 37.59 -0.36 35.62
CA GLN A 69 37.06 0.99 35.87
C GLN A 69 36.41 1.55 34.60
N PHE A 70 37.02 1.29 33.43
CA PHE A 70 36.44 1.66 32.14
C PHE A 70 35.10 0.95 31.87
N LEU A 71 35.00 -0.35 32.18
CA LEU A 71 33.74 -1.09 32.07
C LEU A 71 32.67 -0.56 33.03
N GLU A 72 33.03 -0.25 34.29
CA GLU A 72 32.12 0.35 35.27
C GLU A 72 31.61 1.72 34.79
N LEU A 73 32.47 2.56 34.20
CA LEU A 73 32.07 3.83 33.59
C LEU A 73 31.10 3.62 32.42
N GLN A 74 31.38 2.65 31.53
CA GLN A 74 30.50 2.33 30.41
C GLN A 74 29.14 1.77 30.89
N LEU A 75 29.12 1.03 31.99
CA LEU A 75 27.91 0.54 32.62
C LEU A 75 27.06 1.70 33.14
N GLU A 76 27.67 2.66 33.84
CA GLU A 76 26.99 3.85 34.35
C GLU A 76 26.45 4.74 33.21
N MET A 77 27.23 4.94 32.15
CA MET A 77 26.75 5.64 30.94
C MET A 77 25.55 4.92 30.31
N THR A 78 25.57 3.59 30.29
CA THR A 78 24.47 2.78 29.73
C THR A 78 23.21 2.89 30.61
N HIS A 79 23.36 2.90 31.94
CA HIS A 79 22.27 3.20 32.86
C HIS A 79 21.70 4.61 32.69
N ALA A 80 22.56 5.62 32.56
CA ALA A 80 22.13 7.00 32.33
C ALA A 80 21.35 7.13 31.01
N HIS A 81 21.82 6.45 29.95
CA HIS A 81 21.12 6.41 28.67
C HIS A 81 19.76 5.72 28.80
N HIS A 82 19.69 4.56 29.46
CA HIS A 82 18.43 3.85 29.72
C HIS A 82 17.44 4.72 30.50
N ARG A 83 17.86 5.38 31.59
CA ARG A 83 17.04 6.33 32.37
C ARG A 83 16.51 7.49 31.51
N SER A 84 17.29 7.97 30.55
CA SER A 84 16.86 9.03 29.64
C SER A 84 15.68 8.62 28.74
N LEU A 85 15.50 7.31 28.52
CA LEU A 85 14.41 6.73 27.73
C LEU A 85 13.10 6.54 28.54
N ARG A 86 13.06 7.02 29.80
CA ARG A 86 11.91 6.92 30.73
C ARG A 86 11.40 5.49 30.91
N PRO A 87 12.25 4.57 31.39
CA PRO A 87 11.85 3.20 31.61
C PRO A 87 10.85 3.14 32.78
N GLU A 88 9.88 2.22 32.70
CA GLU A 88 8.93 1.95 33.79
C GLU A 88 9.47 0.90 34.76
N GLN A 89 10.49 0.16 34.33
CA GLN A 89 11.09 -0.97 35.03
C GLN A 89 12.62 -0.87 35.04
N ASP A 90 13.27 -1.80 35.73
CA ASP A 90 14.73 -1.86 35.79
C ASP A 90 15.34 -2.33 34.47
N ILE A 91 16.56 -1.90 34.17
CA ILE A 91 17.29 -2.18 32.93
C ILE A 91 17.47 -3.67 32.65
N VAL A 92 17.50 -4.50 33.70
CA VAL A 92 17.66 -5.96 33.60
C VAL A 92 16.38 -6.63 33.09
N LEU A 93 15.21 -6.04 33.37
CA LEU A 93 13.90 -6.57 32.96
C LEU A 93 13.51 -6.11 31.55
N ASP A 94 14.12 -5.02 31.06
CA ASP A 94 13.87 -4.45 29.74
C ASP A 94 14.53 -5.23 28.57
N ILE A 95 15.00 -6.47 28.80
CA ILE A 95 15.50 -7.38 27.76
C ILE A 95 14.33 -8.00 26.96
N ASP A 96 13.10 -7.92 27.49
CA ASP A 96 11.87 -8.43 26.87
C ASP A 96 11.62 -7.78 25.48
N PRO A 97 11.33 -8.57 24.42
CA PRO A 97 11.03 -8.05 23.10
C PRO A 97 9.75 -7.20 22.98
N GLY A 98 8.83 -7.21 23.96
CA GLY A 98 7.69 -6.29 24.02
C GLY A 98 8.07 -4.84 24.32
N VAL A 99 9.28 -4.61 24.86
CA VAL A 99 9.80 -3.28 25.20
C VAL A 99 10.35 -2.57 23.95
N PRO A 100 10.24 -1.22 23.83
CA PRO A 100 10.80 -0.47 22.71
C PRO A 100 12.27 -0.81 22.41
N SER A 101 12.61 -0.91 21.12
CA SER A 101 13.93 -1.38 20.65
C SER A 101 15.12 -0.60 21.23
N SER A 102 14.96 0.70 21.46
CA SER A 102 15.98 1.56 22.08
C SER A 102 16.28 1.16 23.52
N ARG A 103 15.27 0.80 24.31
CA ARG A 103 15.42 0.36 25.70
C ARG A 103 16.02 -1.05 25.76
N ARG A 104 15.58 -1.96 24.89
CA ARG A 104 16.16 -3.30 24.76
C ARG A 104 17.65 -3.26 24.40
N CYS A 105 18.04 -2.33 23.53
CA CYS A 105 19.44 -2.14 23.16
C CYS A 105 20.28 -1.72 24.37
N ALA A 106 19.78 -0.80 25.20
CA ALA A 106 20.44 -0.40 26.44
C ALA A 106 20.49 -1.54 27.47
N ALA A 107 19.40 -2.32 27.60
CA ALA A 107 19.31 -3.49 28.47
C ALA A 107 20.30 -4.60 28.08
N LEU A 108 20.38 -4.93 26.79
CA LEU A 108 21.31 -5.93 26.26
C LEU A 108 22.77 -5.48 26.39
N ARG A 109 23.06 -4.20 26.11
CA ARG A 109 24.39 -3.64 26.35
C ARG A 109 24.77 -3.71 27.83
N HIS A 110 23.84 -3.40 28.73
CA HIS A 110 24.04 -3.52 30.16
C HIS A 110 24.36 -4.97 30.56
N ALA A 111 23.57 -5.94 30.10
CA ALA A 111 23.81 -7.36 30.37
C ALA A 111 25.21 -7.81 29.91
N ILE A 112 25.63 -7.45 28.70
CA ILE A 112 26.96 -7.77 28.18
C ILE A 112 28.07 -7.15 29.03
N LEU A 113 27.95 -5.85 29.37
CA LEU A 113 28.94 -5.16 30.20
C LEU A 113 29.02 -5.74 31.61
N SER A 114 27.89 -6.13 32.21
CA SER A 114 27.86 -6.81 33.51
C SER A 114 28.59 -8.17 33.45
N ILE A 115 28.40 -8.93 32.36
CA ILE A 115 29.12 -10.20 32.14
C ILE A 115 30.63 -9.95 32.00
N GLU A 116 31.05 -8.92 31.27
CA GLU A 116 32.47 -8.56 31.15
C GLU A 116 33.09 -8.15 32.49
N ILE A 117 32.35 -7.43 33.33
CA ILE A 117 32.80 -7.06 34.68
C ILE A 117 32.93 -8.31 35.57
N GLU A 118 31.95 -9.21 35.55
CA GLU A 118 32.01 -10.46 36.31
C GLU A 118 33.19 -11.35 35.85
N ALA A 119 33.42 -11.44 34.55
CA ALA A 119 34.50 -12.23 33.97
C ALA A 119 35.89 -11.68 34.27
N THR A 120 36.01 -10.38 34.53
CA THR A 120 37.26 -9.71 34.94
C THR A 120 37.43 -9.63 36.45
N ALA A 121 36.41 -9.98 37.25
CA ALA A 121 36.47 -9.96 38.71
C ALA A 121 37.13 -11.22 39.32
N ALA A 122 37.22 -12.33 38.58
CA ALA A 122 37.63 -13.63 39.10
C ALA A 122 39.16 -13.87 39.17
N LYS A 123 39.99 -13.01 38.57
CA LYS A 123 41.46 -13.11 38.61
C LYS A 123 42.11 -11.73 38.70
N ASP A 124 43.17 -11.61 39.50
CA ASP A 124 44.01 -10.42 39.61
C ASP A 124 44.80 -10.11 38.31
N GLU A 125 44.85 -11.07 37.39
CA GLU A 125 45.35 -10.88 36.04
C GLU A 125 44.21 -10.36 35.18
N ASN A 126 44.43 -9.24 34.49
CA ASN A 126 43.54 -8.49 33.60
C ASN A 126 43.10 -9.29 32.34
N THR A 127 42.82 -10.57 32.52
CA THR A 127 42.52 -11.59 31.52
C THR A 127 41.10 -12.10 31.76
N PRO A 128 40.21 -12.02 30.76
CA PRO A 128 38.82 -12.42 30.92
C PRO A 128 38.68 -13.94 31.10
N ASN A 129 37.85 -14.36 32.06
CA ASN A 129 37.50 -15.77 32.22
C ASN A 129 36.46 -16.20 31.18
N TRP A 130 36.94 -16.70 30.03
CA TRP A 130 36.09 -17.17 28.94
C TRP A 130 35.04 -18.22 29.34
N SER A 131 35.32 -19.07 30.34
CA SER A 131 34.35 -20.09 30.80
C SER A 131 33.16 -19.49 31.55
N GLN A 132 33.34 -18.34 32.22
CA GLN A 132 32.25 -17.63 32.87
C GLN A 132 31.42 -16.84 31.87
N ILE A 133 32.10 -16.24 30.88
CA ILE A 133 31.46 -15.56 29.75
C ILE A 133 30.55 -16.55 29.02
N ASP A 134 31.08 -17.70 28.61
CA ASP A 134 30.33 -18.74 27.88
C ASP A 134 29.03 -19.14 28.59
N ARG A 135 29.12 -19.48 29.88
CA ARG A 135 27.94 -19.82 30.71
C ARG A 135 26.90 -18.71 30.80
N LYS A 136 27.33 -17.45 30.87
CA LYS A 136 26.42 -16.30 30.98
C LYS A 136 25.79 -15.93 29.64
N TYR A 137 26.52 -16.10 28.54
CA TYR A 137 25.96 -15.96 27.20
C TYR A 137 24.98 -17.09 26.89
N GLU A 138 25.27 -18.33 27.28
CA GLU A 138 24.30 -19.44 27.21
C GLU A 138 23.02 -19.12 27.98
N GLN A 139 23.12 -18.55 29.19
CA GLN A 139 21.92 -18.10 29.94
C GLN A 139 21.13 -17.01 29.20
N LEU A 140 21.81 -16.06 28.56
CA LEU A 140 21.16 -15.01 27.77
C LEU A 140 20.47 -15.56 26.52
N PHE A 141 21.11 -16.51 25.82
CA PHE A 141 20.52 -17.17 24.66
C PHE A 141 19.35 -18.09 25.05
N ASN A 142 19.50 -18.88 26.11
CA ASN A 142 18.41 -19.71 26.62
C ASN A 142 17.21 -18.87 27.05
N PHE A 143 17.42 -17.69 27.66
CA PHE A 143 16.33 -16.76 27.95
C PHE A 143 15.60 -16.28 26.68
N GLN A 144 16.33 -16.02 25.59
CA GLN A 144 15.72 -15.65 24.31
C GLN A 144 14.99 -16.84 23.65
N GLU A 145 15.53 -18.04 23.73
CA GLU A 145 14.89 -19.25 23.22
C GLU A 145 13.65 -19.63 24.02
N GLU A 146 13.73 -19.59 25.35
CA GLU A 146 12.60 -19.79 26.26
C GLU A 146 11.54 -18.71 26.04
N TYR A 147 11.92 -17.46 25.83
CA TYR A 147 10.96 -16.41 25.48
C TYR A 147 10.34 -16.64 24.10
N ALA A 148 11.11 -17.05 23.09
CA ALA A 148 10.60 -17.42 21.78
C ALA A 148 9.66 -18.65 21.85
N ALA A 149 9.89 -19.56 22.80
CA ALA A 149 9.06 -20.72 23.05
C ALA A 149 7.84 -20.43 23.95
N GLN A 150 7.92 -19.44 24.85
CA GLN A 150 6.88 -19.03 25.79
C GLN A 150 6.01 -17.88 25.28
N GLN A 151 6.39 -17.23 24.17
CA GLN A 151 5.42 -16.45 23.40
C GLN A 151 4.25 -17.40 23.10
N PRO A 152 3.02 -17.11 23.57
CA PRO A 152 1.86 -17.70 22.93
C PRO A 152 1.99 -17.23 21.49
N ALA A 153 2.29 -18.14 20.56
CA ALA A 153 2.62 -17.84 19.19
C ALA A 153 1.90 -16.55 18.77
N SER A 154 2.63 -15.43 18.71
CA SER A 154 2.30 -14.39 17.76
C SER A 154 2.42 -15.10 16.41
N SER A 155 1.27 -15.20 15.79
CA SER A 155 0.59 -16.47 15.52
C SER A 155 1.20 -17.37 14.44
N SER A 156 1.05 -18.69 14.62
CA SER A 156 1.02 -19.61 13.46
C SER A 156 0.03 -19.13 12.39
N ALA A 157 -0.98 -18.34 12.79
CA ALA A 157 -1.87 -17.61 11.91
C ALA A 157 -1.23 -16.39 11.19
N GLU A 158 -0.22 -15.69 11.71
CA GLU A 158 0.45 -14.56 11.06
C GLU A 158 1.49 -15.04 10.06
N VAL A 159 2.23 -16.10 10.39
CA VAL A 159 3.12 -16.75 9.41
C VAL A 159 2.29 -17.43 8.33
N ALA A 160 1.20 -18.12 8.68
CA ALA A 160 0.26 -18.66 7.71
C ALA A 160 -0.48 -17.57 6.92
N GLU A 161 -0.78 -16.42 7.51
CA GLU A 161 -1.41 -15.29 6.81
C GLU A 161 -0.43 -14.63 5.86
N VAL A 162 0.84 -14.47 6.24
CA VAL A 162 1.88 -13.98 5.33
C VAL A 162 2.09 -14.97 4.18
N GLU A 163 2.11 -16.28 4.46
CA GLU A 163 2.21 -17.31 3.43
C GLU A 163 0.99 -17.29 2.49
N ARG A 164 -0.22 -17.21 3.06
CA ARG A 164 -1.50 -17.06 2.33
C ARG A 164 -1.51 -15.82 1.46
N LEU A 165 -1.09 -14.67 1.99
CA LEU A 165 -0.98 -13.41 1.24
C LEU A 165 0.07 -13.50 0.13
N THR A 166 1.18 -14.19 0.35
CA THR A 166 2.17 -14.41 -0.72
C THR A 166 1.66 -15.32 -1.83
N ASP A 167 0.87 -16.32 -1.49
CA ASP A 167 0.25 -17.21 -2.47
C ASP A 167 -0.92 -16.56 -3.20
N GLU A 168 -1.72 -15.73 -2.53
CA GLU A 168 -2.72 -14.86 -3.15
C GLU A 168 -2.07 -13.86 -4.11
N LEU A 169 -0.91 -13.29 -3.76
CA LEU A 169 -0.16 -12.38 -4.63
C LEU A 169 0.39 -13.11 -5.86
N LYS A 170 0.91 -14.32 -5.71
CA LYS A 170 1.31 -15.16 -6.85
C LYS A 170 0.11 -15.54 -7.73
N ALA A 171 -1.03 -15.89 -7.14
CA ALA A 171 -2.24 -16.20 -7.88
C ALA A 171 -2.76 -14.96 -8.64
N ALA A 172 -2.76 -13.79 -8.01
CA ALA A 172 -3.12 -12.53 -8.63
C ALA A 172 -2.17 -12.17 -9.80
N LYS A 173 -0.86 -12.35 -9.63
CA LYS A 173 0.11 -12.17 -10.73
C LYS A 173 -0.15 -13.10 -11.91
N LYS A 174 -0.41 -14.38 -11.66
CA LYS A 174 -0.78 -15.33 -12.72
C LYS A 174 -2.06 -14.94 -13.44
N ARG A 175 -3.07 -14.43 -12.70
CA ARG A 175 -4.31 -13.91 -13.29
C ARG A 175 -4.03 -12.70 -14.17
N VAL A 176 -3.22 -11.75 -13.70
CA VAL A 176 -2.81 -10.57 -14.49
C VAL A 176 -2.11 -11.00 -15.78
N ASP A 177 -1.12 -11.89 -15.71
CA ASP A 177 -0.42 -12.40 -16.90
C ASP A 177 -1.38 -13.09 -17.88
N SER A 178 -2.39 -13.82 -17.37
CA SER A 178 -3.41 -14.43 -18.21
C SER A 178 -4.30 -13.39 -18.88
N LEU A 179 -4.71 -12.35 -18.15
CA LEU A 179 -5.53 -11.26 -18.67
C LEU A 179 -4.78 -10.41 -19.70
N GLU A 180 -3.48 -10.23 -19.54
CA GLU A 180 -2.64 -9.57 -20.54
C GLU A 180 -2.55 -10.38 -21.83
N LYS A 181 -2.43 -11.72 -21.72
CA LYS A 181 -2.51 -12.60 -22.89
C LYS A 181 -3.88 -12.51 -23.56
N PHE A 182 -4.97 -12.57 -22.80
CA PHE A 182 -6.31 -12.39 -23.36
C PHE A 182 -6.47 -11.03 -24.02
N ARG A 183 -6.01 -9.95 -23.38
CA ARG A 183 -6.02 -8.61 -23.97
C ARG A 183 -5.28 -8.57 -25.30
N SER A 184 -4.10 -9.19 -25.39
CA SER A 184 -3.36 -9.27 -26.65
C SER A 184 -4.11 -10.06 -27.73
N LEU A 185 -4.77 -11.16 -27.35
CA LEU A 185 -5.59 -11.97 -28.25
C LEU A 185 -6.84 -11.23 -28.71
N TYR A 186 -7.50 -10.48 -27.82
CA TYR A 186 -8.65 -9.64 -28.15
C TYR A 186 -8.26 -8.54 -29.12
N LEU A 187 -7.12 -7.87 -28.91
CA LEU A 187 -6.62 -6.86 -29.82
C LEU A 187 -6.30 -7.43 -31.21
N ASP A 188 -5.71 -8.63 -31.28
CA ASP A 188 -5.45 -9.31 -32.57
C ASP A 188 -6.77 -9.74 -33.24
N LEU A 189 -7.72 -10.28 -32.47
CA LEU A 189 -9.04 -10.64 -32.98
C LEU A 189 -9.79 -9.41 -33.51
N GLU A 190 -9.75 -8.29 -32.79
CA GLU A 190 -10.42 -7.06 -33.18
C GLU A 190 -9.76 -6.43 -34.42
N ALA A 191 -8.43 -6.43 -34.50
CA ALA A 191 -7.71 -6.00 -35.69
C ALA A 191 -8.10 -6.84 -36.92
N ARG A 192 -8.20 -8.17 -36.76
CA ARG A 192 -8.62 -9.09 -37.84
C ARG A 192 -10.09 -8.97 -38.18
N TRP A 193 -10.97 -8.74 -37.21
CA TRP A 193 -12.39 -8.47 -37.42
C TRP A 193 -12.59 -7.19 -38.22
N GLN A 194 -11.92 -6.10 -37.83
CA GLN A 194 -11.92 -4.85 -38.60
C GLN A 194 -11.36 -5.06 -40.01
N GLY A 195 -10.32 -5.88 -40.16
CA GLY A 195 -9.81 -6.31 -41.46
C GLY A 195 -10.87 -7.00 -42.32
N CYS A 196 -11.56 -8.00 -41.76
CA CYS A 196 -12.63 -8.72 -42.45
C CYS A 196 -13.82 -7.81 -42.78
N GLN A 197 -14.18 -6.89 -41.89
CA GLN A 197 -15.26 -5.92 -42.11
C GLN A 197 -14.91 -4.96 -43.25
N ASN A 198 -13.67 -4.48 -43.31
CA ASN A 198 -13.19 -3.63 -44.39
C ASN A 198 -13.17 -4.40 -45.73
N SER A 199 -12.68 -5.65 -45.74
CA SER A 199 -12.73 -6.51 -46.93
C SER A 199 -14.15 -6.79 -47.39
N ALA A 200 -15.07 -7.09 -46.47
CA ALA A 200 -16.49 -7.31 -46.77
C ALA A 200 -17.16 -6.04 -47.32
N LYS A 201 -16.83 -4.87 -46.78
CA LYS A 201 -17.32 -3.58 -47.28
C LYS A 201 -16.80 -3.28 -48.68
N ASN A 202 -15.51 -3.49 -48.92
CA ASN A 202 -14.93 -3.31 -50.26
C ASN A 202 -15.59 -4.24 -51.29
N GLN A 203 -15.83 -5.51 -50.93
CA GLN A 203 -16.51 -6.44 -51.82
C GLN A 203 -18.00 -6.12 -52.01
N TYR A 204 -18.67 -5.59 -50.98
CA TYR A 204 -20.03 -5.07 -51.12
C TYR A 204 -20.06 -3.88 -52.09
N ASP A 205 -19.09 -2.97 -51.98
CA ASP A 205 -18.95 -1.83 -52.89
C ASP A 205 -18.67 -2.32 -54.33
N GLU A 206 -17.79 -3.32 -54.51
CA GLU A 206 -17.53 -3.97 -55.81
C GLU A 206 -18.76 -4.68 -56.39
N LEU A 207 -19.48 -5.46 -55.58
CA LEU A 207 -20.73 -6.13 -55.98
C LEU A 207 -21.80 -5.10 -56.34
N SER A 208 -21.93 -4.02 -55.57
CA SER A 208 -22.88 -2.94 -55.85
C SER A 208 -22.55 -2.21 -57.16
N GLY A 209 -21.25 -2.03 -57.47
CA GLY A 209 -20.78 -1.47 -58.74
C GLY A 209 -21.00 -2.41 -59.93
N ILE A 210 -20.78 -3.72 -59.75
CA ILE A 210 -21.08 -4.74 -60.76
C ILE A 210 -22.60 -4.78 -60.99
N ILE A 211 -23.42 -4.78 -59.95
CA ILE A 211 -24.90 -4.76 -60.03
C ILE A 211 -25.41 -3.53 -60.78
N ALA A 212 -24.81 -2.36 -60.55
CA ALA A 212 -25.14 -1.13 -61.26
C ALA A 212 -24.75 -1.12 -62.75
N SER A 213 -23.92 -2.07 -63.20
CA SER A 213 -23.39 -2.17 -64.57
C SER A 213 -23.82 -3.44 -65.32
N ILE A 214 -24.80 -4.20 -64.79
CA ILE A 214 -25.29 -5.44 -65.40
C ILE A 214 -26.05 -5.13 -66.69
N ASP A 215 -25.43 -5.46 -67.83
CA ASP A 215 -26.09 -5.56 -69.14
C ASP A 215 -25.64 -6.81 -69.94
N ASN A 216 -24.67 -7.61 -69.47
CA ASN A 216 -24.12 -8.76 -70.22
C ASN A 216 -23.80 -10.02 -69.39
N ALA A 217 -23.78 -11.19 -70.07
CA ALA A 217 -23.58 -12.52 -69.49
C ALA A 217 -22.20 -12.76 -68.83
N GLU A 218 -21.13 -12.06 -69.27
CA GLU A 218 -19.79 -12.15 -68.64
C GLU A 218 -19.76 -11.54 -67.23
N GLN A 219 -20.63 -10.56 -66.94
CA GLN A 219 -20.73 -9.92 -65.62
C GLN A 219 -21.48 -10.79 -64.60
N SER A 220 -22.27 -11.77 -65.06
CA SER A 220 -22.88 -12.77 -64.16
C SER A 220 -21.82 -13.73 -63.58
N GLN A 221 -20.74 -13.98 -64.32
CA GLN A 221 -19.62 -14.80 -63.86
C GLN A 221 -18.74 -14.03 -62.85
N SER A 222 -18.51 -12.72 -63.06
CA SER A 222 -17.78 -11.89 -62.08
C SER A 222 -18.57 -11.72 -60.78
N LEU A 223 -19.90 -11.59 -60.85
CA LEU A 223 -20.78 -11.56 -59.68
C LEU A 223 -20.69 -12.87 -58.87
N ARG A 224 -20.71 -14.03 -59.53
CA ARG A 224 -20.57 -15.34 -58.86
C ARG A 224 -19.22 -15.50 -58.19
N ASN A 225 -18.15 -15.02 -58.81
CA ASN A 225 -16.80 -15.08 -58.22
C ASN A 225 -16.71 -14.17 -56.98
N ALA A 226 -17.20 -12.93 -57.06
CA ALA A 226 -17.21 -12.00 -55.92
C ALA A 226 -18.09 -12.51 -54.76
N LEU A 227 -19.19 -13.19 -55.04
CA LEU A 227 -20.07 -13.79 -54.02
C LEU A 227 -19.45 -15.05 -53.37
N SER A 228 -18.68 -15.82 -54.16
CA SER A 228 -17.87 -16.94 -53.65
C SER A 228 -16.75 -16.44 -52.74
N ASP A 229 -16.07 -15.37 -53.12
CA ASP A 229 -14.99 -14.78 -52.32
C ASP A 229 -15.53 -14.16 -51.01
N TYR A 230 -16.72 -13.56 -51.05
CA TYR A 230 -17.44 -13.09 -49.85
C TYR A 230 -17.77 -14.24 -48.89
N HIS A 231 -18.28 -15.37 -49.41
CA HIS A 231 -18.54 -16.56 -48.60
C HIS A 231 -17.26 -17.19 -48.02
N ALA A 232 -16.15 -17.16 -48.76
CA ALA A 232 -14.87 -17.67 -48.30
C ALA A 232 -14.31 -16.87 -47.10
N ILE A 233 -14.53 -15.54 -47.06
CA ILE A 233 -14.10 -14.69 -45.94
C ILE A 233 -14.87 -15.02 -44.65
N TYR A 234 -16.19 -15.22 -44.75
CA TYR A 234 -17.01 -15.62 -43.60
C TYR A 234 -16.72 -17.05 -43.13
N ALA A 235 -16.46 -17.97 -44.06
CA ALA A 235 -16.03 -19.32 -43.73
C ALA A 235 -14.68 -19.31 -43.00
N GLY A 236 -13.72 -18.49 -43.46
CA GLY A 236 -12.41 -18.30 -42.81
C GLY A 236 -12.51 -17.70 -41.40
N ALA A 237 -13.43 -16.75 -41.18
CA ALA A 237 -13.71 -16.21 -39.86
C ALA A 237 -14.33 -17.27 -38.92
N SER A 238 -15.22 -18.12 -39.43
CA SER A 238 -15.83 -19.22 -38.67
C SER A 238 -14.81 -20.30 -38.28
N THR A 239 -13.88 -20.64 -39.17
CA THR A 239 -12.84 -21.64 -38.88
C THR A 239 -11.82 -21.15 -37.87
N LEU A 240 -11.51 -19.85 -37.85
CA LEU A 240 -10.58 -19.26 -36.88
C LEU A 240 -11.16 -19.16 -35.47
N ILE A 241 -12.45 -18.88 -35.34
CA ILE A 241 -13.16 -18.94 -34.06
C ILE A 241 -13.12 -20.36 -33.49
N SER A 242 -13.20 -21.39 -34.35
CA SER A 242 -13.05 -22.79 -33.91
C SER A 242 -11.60 -23.21 -33.61
N GLU A 243 -10.59 -22.69 -34.33
CA GLU A 243 -9.19 -23.12 -34.18
C GLU A 243 -8.48 -22.43 -33.01
N GLN A 244 -8.72 -21.13 -32.79
CA GLN A 244 -8.00 -20.34 -31.78
C GLN A 244 -8.51 -20.56 -30.34
N VAL A 245 -9.69 -21.17 -30.20
CA VAL A 245 -10.26 -21.60 -28.91
C VAL A 245 -9.70 -22.97 -28.46
N VAL A 246 -9.29 -23.83 -29.41
CA VAL A 246 -8.72 -25.16 -29.11
C VAL A 246 -7.27 -25.06 -28.59
N SER A 247 -6.52 -24.00 -28.93
CA SER A 247 -5.15 -23.78 -28.42
C SER A 247 -5.08 -23.12 -27.03
N GLY A 248 -6.21 -22.81 -26.39
CA GLY A 248 -6.28 -22.25 -25.03
C GLY A 248 -6.04 -23.26 -23.91
N ARG A 249 -5.00 -24.10 -24.01
CA ARG A 249 -4.65 -25.10 -22.99
C ARG A 249 -3.49 -24.57 -22.12
N ALA A 250 -3.81 -23.73 -21.13
CA ALA A 250 -2.87 -23.32 -20.09
C ALA A 250 -3.55 -23.23 -18.70
N GLY A 251 -3.53 -24.36 -17.99
CA GLY A 251 -3.14 -24.44 -16.58
C GLY A 251 -3.97 -23.72 -15.51
N ALA A 252 -4.93 -24.48 -14.95
CA ALA A 252 -5.18 -24.64 -13.50
C ALA A 252 -5.55 -23.41 -12.67
N ASP A 253 -6.83 -22.99 -12.73
CA ASP A 253 -7.75 -22.84 -11.58
C ASP A 253 -9.07 -22.20 -12.03
N ILE A 254 -9.66 -22.76 -13.09
CA ILE A 254 -10.97 -22.33 -13.62
C ILE A 254 -11.85 -23.57 -13.84
N ARG A 255 -11.76 -24.58 -12.97
CA ARG A 255 -12.53 -25.84 -13.16
C ARG A 255 -14.06 -25.68 -13.06
N SER A 256 -14.56 -24.52 -12.62
CA SER A 256 -16.01 -24.25 -12.56
C SER A 256 -16.49 -23.36 -13.72
N ALA A 257 -15.70 -22.38 -14.17
CA ALA A 257 -16.11 -21.48 -15.26
C ALA A 257 -15.67 -21.96 -16.66
N THR A 258 -14.69 -22.86 -16.81
CA THR A 258 -14.40 -23.48 -18.12
C THR A 258 -15.42 -24.54 -18.48
N ASP A 259 -15.89 -25.34 -17.51
CA ASP A 259 -16.91 -26.35 -17.77
C ASP A 259 -18.21 -25.68 -18.23
N SER A 260 -18.59 -24.56 -17.60
CA SER A 260 -19.76 -23.75 -18.00
C SER A 260 -19.60 -23.13 -19.41
N LEU A 261 -18.40 -22.59 -19.74
CA LEU A 261 -18.14 -22.00 -21.06
C LEU A 261 -18.00 -23.05 -22.17
N ASP A 262 -17.42 -24.20 -21.87
CA ASP A 262 -17.29 -25.32 -22.81
C ASP A 262 -18.64 -26.03 -23.00
N GLU A 263 -19.49 -26.08 -21.98
CA GLU A 263 -20.87 -26.53 -22.08
C GLU A 263 -21.74 -25.54 -22.88
N ILE A 264 -21.59 -24.22 -22.67
CA ILE A 264 -22.23 -23.20 -23.53
C ILE A 264 -21.75 -23.32 -24.99
N ARG A 265 -20.47 -23.63 -25.22
CA ARG A 265 -19.94 -23.87 -26.57
C ARG A 265 -20.49 -25.14 -27.20
N GLN A 266 -20.55 -26.24 -26.44
CA GLN A 266 -21.16 -27.48 -26.89
C GLN A 266 -22.64 -27.27 -27.20
N LEU A 267 -23.36 -26.54 -26.36
CA LEU A 267 -24.77 -26.20 -26.59
C LEU A 267 -24.95 -25.30 -27.81
N LYS A 268 -24.05 -24.35 -28.08
CA LYS A 268 -24.12 -23.50 -29.29
C LYS A 268 -23.77 -24.26 -30.58
N VAL A 269 -22.79 -25.17 -30.53
CA VAL A 269 -22.45 -26.04 -31.66
C VAL A 269 -23.56 -27.08 -31.89
N LEU A 270 -24.11 -27.63 -30.82
CA LEU A 270 -25.23 -28.57 -30.89
C LEU A 270 -26.49 -27.86 -31.38
N ALA A 271 -26.74 -26.61 -30.97
CA ALA A 271 -27.84 -25.80 -31.47
C ALA A 271 -27.65 -25.43 -32.95
N SER A 272 -26.45 -25.08 -33.40
CA SER A 272 -26.20 -24.77 -34.81
C SER A 272 -26.31 -26.01 -35.70
N ASP A 273 -25.81 -27.15 -35.24
CA ASP A 273 -25.93 -28.43 -35.94
C ASP A 273 -27.40 -28.93 -35.92
N GLN A 274 -28.12 -28.71 -34.82
CA GLN A 274 -29.57 -28.95 -34.76
C GLN A 274 -30.34 -28.03 -35.69
N HIS A 275 -29.99 -26.74 -35.83
CA HIS A 275 -30.61 -25.85 -36.82
C HIS A 275 -30.30 -26.28 -38.26
N ARG A 276 -29.11 -26.83 -38.51
CA ARG A 276 -28.75 -27.42 -39.80
C ARG A 276 -29.58 -28.66 -40.10
N ILE A 277 -29.70 -29.57 -39.14
CA ILE A 277 -30.55 -30.77 -39.23
C ILE A 277 -32.02 -30.36 -39.41
N ILE A 278 -32.53 -29.40 -38.64
CA ILE A 278 -33.89 -28.87 -38.81
C ILE A 278 -34.11 -28.34 -40.23
N SER A 279 -33.15 -27.60 -40.78
CA SER A 279 -33.24 -27.08 -42.15
C SER A 279 -33.22 -28.20 -43.20
N GLU A 280 -32.42 -29.24 -42.95
CA GLU A 280 -32.32 -30.41 -43.82
C GLU A 280 -33.58 -31.29 -43.76
N LEU A 281 -34.15 -31.48 -42.57
CA LEU A 281 -35.42 -32.18 -42.35
C LEU A 281 -36.59 -31.37 -42.91
N GLN A 282 -36.60 -30.03 -42.77
CA GLN A 282 -37.59 -29.16 -43.40
C GLN A 282 -37.52 -29.25 -44.93
N ARG A 283 -36.31 -29.31 -45.49
CA ARG A 283 -36.09 -29.52 -46.92
C ARG A 283 -36.55 -30.91 -47.37
N GLN A 284 -36.28 -31.95 -46.58
CA GLN A 284 -36.76 -33.31 -46.84
C GLN A 284 -38.28 -33.44 -46.70
N LEU A 285 -38.90 -32.70 -45.78
CA LEU A 285 -40.35 -32.61 -45.62
C LEU A 285 -40.97 -31.93 -46.85
N VAL A 286 -40.40 -30.82 -47.31
CA VAL A 286 -40.85 -30.12 -48.53
C VAL A 286 -40.68 -30.99 -49.79
N SER A 287 -39.62 -31.80 -49.87
CA SER A 287 -39.44 -32.74 -51.00
C SER A 287 -40.34 -33.98 -50.91
N SER A 288 -40.57 -34.52 -49.72
CA SER A 288 -41.43 -35.71 -49.50
C SER A 288 -42.92 -35.39 -49.50
N VAL A 289 -43.33 -34.13 -49.38
CA VAL A 289 -44.70 -33.67 -49.67
C VAL A 289 -44.97 -33.62 -51.18
N SER A 290 -43.92 -33.56 -52.02
CA SER A 290 -44.02 -33.56 -53.48
C SER A 290 -44.11 -34.96 -54.09
N ASP A 291 -43.62 -36.00 -53.39
CA ASP A 291 -43.79 -37.41 -53.72
C ASP A 291 -44.86 -38.02 -52.78
N ALA A 292 -45.58 -39.07 -53.18
CA ALA A 292 -46.79 -39.54 -52.47
C ALA A 292 -46.57 -39.81 -50.94
N PRO A 293 -47.60 -39.62 -50.09
CA PRO A 293 -47.40 -39.42 -48.66
C PRO A 293 -47.23 -40.73 -47.89
N ASP A 294 -46.01 -41.07 -47.49
CA ASP A 294 -45.78 -41.98 -46.36
C ASP A 294 -46.08 -41.20 -45.06
N GLY A 295 -47.37 -41.06 -44.74
CA GLY A 295 -47.87 -40.25 -43.61
C GLY A 295 -47.23 -40.59 -42.26
N ALA A 296 -46.77 -41.82 -42.05
CA ALA A 296 -46.06 -42.24 -40.85
C ALA A 296 -44.65 -41.63 -40.72
N ALA A 297 -43.91 -41.51 -41.83
CA ALA A 297 -42.59 -40.87 -41.83
C ALA A 297 -42.72 -39.35 -41.60
N LEU A 298 -43.78 -38.75 -42.16
CA LEU A 298 -44.08 -37.34 -41.97
C LEU A 298 -44.46 -37.04 -40.51
N GLU A 299 -45.26 -37.90 -39.88
CA GLU A 299 -45.63 -37.78 -38.48
C GLU A 299 -44.41 -37.93 -37.55
N GLU A 300 -43.53 -38.90 -37.81
CA GLU A 300 -42.28 -39.08 -37.04
C GLU A 300 -41.31 -37.89 -37.20
N LEU A 301 -41.17 -37.36 -38.42
CA LEU A 301 -40.37 -36.15 -38.69
C LEU A 301 -40.94 -34.91 -37.99
N THR A 302 -42.27 -34.75 -37.99
CA THR A 302 -42.91 -33.63 -37.28
C THR A 302 -42.74 -33.75 -35.76
N LEU A 303 -42.82 -34.96 -35.20
CA LEU A 303 -42.60 -35.19 -33.77
C LEU A 303 -41.14 -34.90 -33.36
N GLN A 304 -40.18 -35.30 -34.20
CA GLN A 304 -38.77 -34.99 -33.98
C GLN A 304 -38.50 -33.49 -34.08
N LEU A 305 -39.11 -32.79 -35.05
CA LEU A 305 -39.00 -31.34 -35.18
C LEU A 305 -39.55 -30.63 -33.93
N ASP A 306 -40.72 -31.03 -33.44
CA ASP A 306 -41.36 -30.42 -32.28
C ASP A 306 -40.53 -30.63 -30.99
N LYS A 307 -39.91 -31.81 -30.86
CA LYS A 307 -38.99 -32.12 -29.77
C LYS A 307 -37.73 -31.24 -29.85
N GLN A 308 -37.17 -31.03 -31.03
CA GLN A 308 -36.01 -30.16 -31.22
C GLN A 308 -36.34 -28.69 -30.95
N ILE A 309 -37.53 -28.21 -31.37
CA ILE A 309 -38.00 -26.86 -31.06
C ILE A 309 -38.10 -26.64 -29.54
N ARG A 310 -38.58 -27.64 -28.78
CA ARG A 310 -38.61 -27.55 -27.31
C ARG A 310 -37.22 -27.49 -26.70
N PHE A 311 -36.29 -28.33 -27.16
CA PHE A 311 -34.91 -28.29 -26.67
C PHE A 311 -34.23 -26.95 -26.95
N VAL A 312 -34.44 -26.35 -28.12
CA VAL A 312 -33.89 -25.04 -28.44
C VAL A 312 -34.46 -23.96 -27.51
N LYS A 313 -35.76 -24.00 -27.23
CA LYS A 313 -36.39 -23.06 -26.28
C LYS A 313 -35.86 -23.22 -24.86
N GLU A 314 -35.72 -24.46 -24.39
CA GLU A 314 -35.16 -24.76 -23.07
C GLU A 314 -33.70 -24.27 -22.96
N ALA A 315 -32.90 -24.50 -24.01
CA ALA A 315 -31.53 -24.00 -24.10
C ALA A 315 -31.48 -22.46 -24.11
N GLU A 316 -32.39 -21.80 -24.82
CA GLU A 316 -32.49 -20.33 -24.84
C GLU A 316 -32.81 -19.77 -23.45
N THR A 317 -33.76 -20.36 -22.73
CA THR A 317 -34.04 -19.97 -21.33
C THR A 317 -32.86 -20.21 -20.39
N CYS A 318 -32.12 -21.31 -20.57
CA CYS A 318 -30.92 -21.59 -19.78
C CYS A 318 -29.83 -20.54 -20.05
N ILE A 319 -29.60 -20.20 -21.32
CA ILE A 319 -28.65 -19.15 -21.71
C ILE A 319 -29.05 -17.81 -21.11
N GLN A 320 -30.33 -17.42 -21.18
CA GLN A 320 -30.80 -16.17 -20.58
C GLN A 320 -30.58 -16.14 -19.06
N LEU A 321 -30.79 -17.27 -18.37
CA LEU A 321 -30.55 -17.35 -16.93
C LEU A 321 -29.07 -17.17 -16.60
N MET A 322 -28.18 -17.82 -17.37
CA MET A 322 -26.73 -17.65 -17.23
C MET A 322 -26.27 -16.22 -17.59
N GLU A 323 -26.86 -15.58 -18.59
CA GLU A 323 -26.57 -14.18 -18.94
C GLU A 323 -26.98 -13.23 -17.81
N ASN A 324 -28.12 -13.48 -17.16
CA ASN A 324 -28.56 -12.72 -15.99
C ASN A 324 -27.63 -12.91 -14.79
N GLU A 325 -27.20 -14.15 -14.52
CA GLU A 325 -26.21 -14.43 -13.47
C GLU A 325 -24.87 -13.76 -13.75
N LEU A 326 -24.42 -13.74 -15.01
CA LEU A 326 -23.22 -13.04 -15.43
C LEU A 326 -23.33 -11.52 -15.22
N ASN A 327 -24.49 -10.94 -15.54
CA ASN A 327 -24.76 -9.52 -15.31
C ASN A 327 -24.75 -9.18 -13.82
N MET A 328 -25.39 -9.99 -12.97
CA MET A 328 -25.35 -9.79 -11.51
C MET A 328 -23.92 -9.87 -10.95
N ALA A 329 -23.12 -10.84 -11.42
CA ALA A 329 -21.72 -10.93 -11.03
C ALA A 329 -20.90 -9.70 -11.47
N HIS A 330 -21.22 -9.12 -12.63
CA HIS A 330 -20.57 -7.90 -13.10
C HIS A 330 -20.93 -6.68 -12.23
N GLU A 331 -22.20 -6.55 -11.84
CA GLU A 331 -22.64 -5.52 -10.89
C GLU A 331 -21.95 -5.65 -9.54
N GLU A 332 -21.79 -6.87 -9.03
CA GLU A 332 -21.06 -7.12 -7.77
C GLU A 332 -19.59 -6.70 -7.89
N ILE A 333 -18.93 -7.02 -9.01
CA ILE A 333 -17.54 -6.59 -9.29
C ILE A 333 -17.43 -5.07 -9.30
N GLU A 334 -18.34 -4.36 -9.98
CA GLU A 334 -18.34 -2.90 -9.99
C GLU A 334 -18.57 -2.31 -8.59
N SER A 335 -19.46 -2.91 -7.79
CA SER A 335 -19.68 -2.50 -6.39
C SER A 335 -18.41 -2.67 -5.54
N LEU A 336 -17.67 -3.77 -5.75
CA LEU A 336 -16.42 -4.04 -5.05
C LEU A 336 -15.31 -3.07 -5.49
N LYS A 337 -15.25 -2.70 -6.78
CA LYS A 337 -14.32 -1.67 -7.27
C LYS A 337 -14.63 -0.30 -6.67
N LEU A 338 -15.90 0.08 -6.58
CA LEU A 338 -16.30 1.32 -5.91
C LEU A 338 -15.87 1.31 -4.44
N ARG A 339 -16.11 0.21 -3.73
CA ARG A 339 -15.65 0.05 -2.35
C ARG A 339 -14.13 0.11 -2.21
N GLN A 340 -13.40 -0.48 -3.16
CA GLN A 340 -11.94 -0.39 -3.23
C GLN A 340 -11.47 1.05 -3.45
N SER A 341 -12.17 1.83 -4.27
CA SER A 341 -11.87 3.24 -4.52
C SER A 341 -12.12 4.15 -3.32
N ALA A 342 -12.92 3.71 -2.34
CA ALA A 342 -13.16 4.42 -1.08
C ALA A 342 -12.08 4.15 0.00
N ILE A 343 -11.26 3.11 -0.15
CA ILE A 343 -10.18 2.78 0.80
C ILE A 343 -9.16 3.93 0.99
N PRO A 344 -8.72 4.65 -0.05
CA PRO A 344 -7.84 5.80 0.11
C PRO A 344 -8.44 6.93 0.96
N GLN A 345 -9.75 7.19 0.85
CA GLN A 345 -10.44 8.20 1.64
C GLN A 345 -10.51 7.80 3.12
N LEU A 346 -10.88 6.54 3.40
CA LEU A 346 -10.84 6.00 4.77
C LEU A 346 -9.42 6.04 5.35
N LYS A 347 -8.39 5.84 4.53
CA LYS A 347 -6.99 5.94 4.96
C LYS A 347 -6.58 7.39 5.28
N SER A 348 -7.07 8.39 4.53
CA SER A 348 -6.85 9.79 4.89
C SER A 348 -7.58 10.18 6.17
N GLU A 349 -8.83 9.73 6.35
CA GLU A 349 -9.58 9.97 7.59
C GLU A 349 -8.89 9.33 8.79
N LEU A 350 -8.39 8.10 8.67
CA LEU A 350 -7.60 7.44 9.73
C LEU A 350 -6.31 8.21 10.07
N LYS A 351 -5.68 8.83 9.06
CA LYS A 351 -4.49 9.66 9.26
C LYS A 351 -4.86 10.95 10.00
N GLU A 352 -5.91 11.64 9.58
CA GLU A 352 -6.41 12.85 10.26
C GLU A 352 -6.80 12.55 11.71
N LEU A 353 -7.47 11.42 11.95
CA LEU A 353 -7.83 11.00 13.30
C LEU A 353 -6.59 10.73 14.15
N ARG A 354 -5.56 10.07 13.59
CA ARG A 354 -4.27 9.86 14.26
C ARG A 354 -3.57 11.18 14.59
N ASP A 355 -3.50 12.09 13.63
CA ASP A 355 -2.89 13.41 13.83
C ASP A 355 -3.66 14.22 14.89
N SER A 356 -4.99 14.06 14.96
CA SER A 356 -5.82 14.66 16.01
C SER A 356 -5.50 14.08 17.40
N VAL A 357 -5.30 12.76 17.51
CA VAL A 357 -4.93 12.10 18.77
C VAL A 357 -3.58 12.60 19.26
N GLU A 358 -2.58 12.71 18.39
CA GLU A 358 -1.26 13.27 18.74
C GLU A 358 -1.38 14.73 19.22
N ASN A 359 -2.24 15.53 18.58
CA ASN A 359 -2.55 16.88 19.04
C ASN A 359 -3.22 16.90 20.43
N TYR A 360 -4.13 15.97 20.72
CA TYR A 360 -4.73 15.88 22.05
C TYR A 360 -3.72 15.42 23.11
N GLU A 361 -2.83 14.49 22.79
CA GLU A 361 -1.77 14.04 23.70
C GLU A 361 -0.81 15.18 24.07
N THR A 362 -0.40 15.98 23.09
CA THR A 362 0.44 17.16 23.34
C THR A 362 -0.29 18.21 24.19
N GLN A 363 -1.58 18.46 23.92
CA GLN A 363 -2.41 19.32 24.76
C GLN A 363 -2.51 18.80 26.20
N ILE A 364 -2.78 17.52 26.40
CA ILE A 364 -2.82 16.88 27.73
C ILE A 364 -1.48 17.06 28.45
N TYR A 365 -0.36 16.88 27.76
CA TYR A 365 0.96 17.09 28.35
C TYR A 365 1.17 18.54 28.81
N THR A 366 0.78 19.52 27.98
CA THR A 366 0.91 20.95 28.33
C THR A 366 0.00 21.34 29.49
N LEU A 367 -1.24 20.83 29.53
CA LEU A 367 -2.18 21.04 30.62
C LEU A 367 -1.69 20.40 31.91
N ARG A 368 -1.09 19.21 31.84
CA ARG A 368 -0.51 18.54 33.01
C ARG A 368 0.67 19.32 33.57
N ALA A 369 1.54 19.84 32.72
CA ALA A 369 2.64 20.70 33.13
C ALA A 369 2.14 22.01 33.77
N SER A 370 1.11 22.62 33.20
CA SER A 370 0.46 23.82 33.76
C SER A 370 -0.16 23.54 35.13
N ASN A 371 -0.91 22.44 35.27
CA ASN A 371 -1.50 22.02 36.55
C ASN A 371 -0.45 21.72 37.62
N GLN A 372 0.68 21.10 37.25
CA GLN A 372 1.77 20.88 38.19
C GLN A 372 2.38 22.20 38.66
N ARG A 373 2.53 23.18 37.76
CA ARG A 373 3.03 24.51 38.11
C ARG A 373 2.06 25.23 39.04
N LEU A 374 0.77 25.28 38.70
CA LEU A 374 -0.28 25.85 39.54
C LEU A 374 -0.34 25.19 40.92
N ASN A 375 -0.17 23.86 41.01
CA ASN A 375 -0.13 23.17 42.29
C ASN A 375 1.10 23.53 43.14
N ARG A 376 2.26 23.82 42.51
CA ARG A 376 3.42 24.33 43.24
C ARG A 376 3.16 25.74 43.74
N ASP A 377 2.65 26.62 42.88
CA ASP A 377 2.30 28.00 43.24
C ASP A 377 1.26 28.03 44.37
N MET A 378 0.26 27.15 44.34
CA MET A 378 -0.73 26.98 45.42
C MET A 378 -0.11 26.49 46.73
N LYS A 379 0.84 25.56 46.67
CA LYS A 379 1.57 25.10 47.88
C LYS A 379 2.46 26.20 48.45
N GLU A 380 3.14 26.97 47.60
CA GLU A 380 3.95 28.11 48.04
C GLU A 380 3.09 29.19 48.69
N LEU A 381 1.94 29.53 48.09
CA LEU A 381 0.99 30.46 48.68
C LEU A 381 0.40 29.95 50.00
N LYS A 382 0.12 28.65 50.11
CA LYS A 382 -0.35 28.03 51.36
C LYS A 382 0.71 28.09 52.46
N ASN A 383 1.98 27.89 52.11
CA ASN A 383 3.09 27.98 53.06
C ASN A 383 3.44 29.43 53.44
N GLN A 384 3.07 30.41 52.61
CA GLN A 384 3.19 31.85 52.89
C GLN A 384 1.97 32.42 53.65
N ALA A 385 0.84 31.70 53.69
CA ALA A 385 -0.27 32.05 54.54
C ALA A 385 0.09 31.72 56.01
N PRO A 386 -0.02 32.66 56.96
CA PRO A 386 0.29 32.40 58.35
C PRO A 386 -0.66 31.32 58.88
N GLU A 387 -0.12 30.26 59.51
CA GLU A 387 -0.93 29.27 60.22
C GLU A 387 -1.73 29.96 61.33
N PRO A 388 -3.08 29.85 61.35
CA PRO A 388 -3.87 30.27 62.48
C PRO A 388 -3.87 29.14 63.51
N GLY A 389 -2.88 29.10 64.40
CA GLY A 389 -2.86 28.04 65.42
C GLY A 389 -1.58 27.88 66.22
N SER A 390 -1.13 28.92 66.91
CA SER A 390 -0.38 28.74 68.16
C SER A 390 -0.91 29.72 69.19
N GLU A 391 -1.74 29.22 70.10
CA GLU A 391 -2.15 29.95 71.30
C GLU A 391 -0.92 30.29 72.15
N PRO A 392 -0.90 31.49 72.75
CA PRO A 392 -0.98 31.47 74.20
C PRO A 392 -2.11 32.36 74.73
N ALA A 393 -2.61 31.94 75.88
CA ALA A 393 -3.70 32.53 76.62
C ALA A 393 -3.45 34.01 76.98
N LEU A 394 -4.53 34.78 76.78
CA LEU A 394 -5.03 35.87 77.63
C LEU A 394 -4.00 36.77 78.32
N GLU A 395 -3.87 38.00 77.82
CA GLU A 395 -4.14 39.17 78.65
C GLU A 395 -4.50 40.41 77.82
N SER A 396 -5.35 41.21 78.43
CA SER A 396 -5.97 42.47 78.00
C SER A 396 -5.05 43.49 77.29
N GLY A 397 -5.62 44.23 76.34
CA GLY A 397 -5.14 45.60 76.05
C GLY A 397 -5.29 46.01 74.58
N PRO A 398 -5.84 47.20 74.28
CA PRO A 398 -6.18 47.65 72.94
C PRO A 398 -4.99 48.37 72.27
N GLU A 399 -4.81 48.26 70.95
CA GLU A 399 -4.41 49.38 70.07
C GLU A 399 -4.25 48.97 68.60
N SER A 400 -4.70 49.90 67.75
CA SER A 400 -4.45 50.15 66.32
C SER A 400 -3.41 49.33 65.54
N GLY A 401 -3.79 48.86 64.35
CA GLY A 401 -2.89 48.45 63.26
C GLY A 401 -3.59 48.32 61.89
N PRO A 402 -2.92 48.66 60.76
CA PRO A 402 -3.54 48.91 59.44
C PRO A 402 -3.81 47.65 58.58
N GLU A 403 -3.97 46.46 59.18
CA GLU A 403 -4.00 45.18 58.45
C GLU A 403 -5.35 44.80 57.82
N SER A 404 -6.43 45.51 58.17
CA SER A 404 -7.78 45.19 57.65
C SER A 404 -7.91 45.42 56.13
N GLY A 405 -7.11 46.31 55.54
CA GLY A 405 -7.18 46.63 54.12
C GLY A 405 -6.59 45.55 53.20
N GLU A 406 -5.51 44.91 53.64
CA GLU A 406 -4.87 43.82 52.88
C GLU A 406 -5.68 42.53 52.99
N SER A 407 -6.24 42.24 54.17
CA SER A 407 -7.17 41.11 54.34
C SER A 407 -8.39 41.21 53.41
N HIS A 408 -8.95 42.42 53.23
CA HIS A 408 -10.04 42.62 52.28
C HIS A 408 -9.62 42.49 50.82
N LYS A 409 -8.41 42.96 50.44
CA LYS A 409 -7.87 42.79 49.09
C LYS A 409 -7.56 41.31 48.79
N LEU A 410 -7.06 40.56 49.77
CA LEU A 410 -6.81 39.13 49.67
C LEU A 410 -8.10 38.34 49.53
N LYS A 411 -9.13 38.63 50.34
CA LYS A 411 -10.46 38.02 50.21
C LYS A 411 -11.08 38.29 48.83
N LYS A 412 -10.92 39.51 48.30
CA LYS A 412 -11.40 39.86 46.96
C LYS A 412 -10.68 39.08 45.86
N LYS A 413 -9.36 38.92 45.96
CA LYS A 413 -8.57 38.10 45.02
C LYS A 413 -8.91 36.61 45.12
N LEU A 414 -9.21 36.12 46.32
CA LEU A 414 -9.61 34.73 46.55
C LEU A 414 -10.94 34.44 45.85
N LEU A 415 -11.94 35.31 46.04
CA LEU A 415 -13.23 35.24 45.32
C LEU A 415 -13.05 35.32 43.80
N GLU A 416 -12.14 36.17 43.32
CA GLU A 416 -11.86 36.28 41.88
C GLU A 416 -11.20 35.01 41.32
N MET A 417 -10.35 34.34 42.09
CA MET A 417 -9.70 33.08 41.70
C MET A 417 -10.66 31.89 41.78
N GLU A 418 -11.53 31.83 42.78
CA GLU A 418 -12.62 30.84 42.87
C GLU A 418 -13.58 30.97 41.68
N ALA A 419 -13.96 32.19 41.32
CA ALA A 419 -14.80 32.42 40.13
C ALA A 419 -14.11 31.99 38.83
N LYS A 420 -12.79 32.21 38.69
CA LYS A 420 -12.01 31.73 37.54
C LYS A 420 -11.90 30.21 37.51
N TYR A 421 -11.76 29.56 38.67
CA TYR A 421 -11.75 28.10 38.76
C TYR A 421 -13.09 27.50 38.34
N ALA A 422 -14.20 28.04 38.84
CA ALA A 422 -15.55 27.58 38.47
C ALA A 422 -15.82 27.71 36.96
N ALA A 423 -15.41 28.82 36.34
CA ALA A 423 -15.56 29.00 34.89
C ALA A 423 -14.67 28.06 34.05
N LEU A 424 -13.50 27.66 34.58
CA LEU A 424 -12.62 26.67 33.96
C LEU A 424 -13.17 25.25 34.11
N GLU A 425 -13.78 24.94 35.25
CA GLU A 425 -14.45 23.67 35.51
C GLU A 425 -15.69 23.49 34.61
N GLU A 426 -16.50 24.54 34.44
CA GLU A 426 -17.64 24.54 33.52
C GLU A 426 -17.18 24.32 32.07
N LYS A 427 -16.14 25.03 31.61
CA LYS A 427 -15.56 24.79 30.27
C LYS A 427 -14.98 23.39 30.10
N PHE A 428 -14.39 22.83 31.16
CA PHE A 428 -13.87 21.46 31.13
C PHE A 428 -15.01 20.43 31.05
N LEU A 429 -16.12 20.66 31.76
CA LEU A 429 -17.32 19.84 31.69
C LEU A 429 -17.99 19.93 30.31
N ASP A 430 -18.08 21.12 29.73
CA ASP A 430 -18.62 21.32 28.37
C ASP A 430 -17.76 20.61 27.31
N LEU A 431 -16.43 20.66 27.42
CA LEU A 431 -15.54 19.93 26.52
C LEU A 431 -15.64 18.41 26.67
N LYS A 432 -16.01 17.93 27.87
CA LYS A 432 -16.15 16.50 28.15
C LYS A 432 -17.52 15.94 27.77
N LEU A 433 -18.56 16.78 27.79
CA LEU A 433 -19.94 16.39 27.46
C LEU A 433 -20.33 16.73 26.02
N GLY A 434 -19.56 17.59 25.34
CA GLY A 434 -19.76 18.00 23.94
C GLY A 434 -19.02 17.15 22.89
N SER A 435 -18.34 16.08 23.30
CA SER A 435 -17.74 15.03 22.44
C SER A 435 -18.44 13.70 22.68
#